data_AF-A0A854E6D7-F1
#
_entry.id   AF-A0A854E6D7-F1
#
_cell.length_a   1.000
_cell.length_b   1.000
_cell.length_c   1.000
_cell.angle_alpha   90.00
_cell.angle_beta   90.00
_cell.angle_gamma   90.00
#
_symmetry.space_group_name_H-M   'P 1'
#
loop_
_entity.id
_entity.type
_entity.pdbx_description
1 polymer ?
#
loop_
_entity_poly.entity_id
_entity_poly.type
_entity_poly.pdbx_seq_one_letter_code
_entity_poly.pdbx_strand_id
1 'polypeptide(L)'
;MPLPPDFYWTTRSASWPSEPLTVIACDGVWVVSMTQRVDDDTWIASLDRHRHGPGGPSRRCSSYEQGRAGAEMWVARHEARLREDVAKINAYQEAVRANRLAKLHTPPPFSWEA
;
A
#
# COMPACT_ATOMS: atom_id res chain seq x y z
N MET A 1 -5.68 3.84 -17.17
CA MET A 1 -4.64 4.86 -16.90
C MET A 1 -3.40 4.11 -16.46
N PRO A 2 -2.22 4.32 -17.08
CA PRO A 2 -1.00 3.67 -16.63
C PRO A 2 -0.69 4.10 -15.19
N LEU A 3 -0.05 3.21 -14.44
CA LEU A 3 0.40 3.50 -13.09
C LEU A 3 1.47 4.61 -13.15
N PRO A 4 1.41 5.64 -12.27
CA PRO A 4 2.39 6.72 -12.29
C PRO A 4 3.83 6.24 -12.03
N PRO A 5 4.85 7.03 -12.41
CA PRO A 5 6.25 6.69 -12.15
C PRO A 5 6.50 6.39 -10.66
N ASP A 6 7.43 5.49 -10.36
CA ASP A 6 7.81 5.05 -9.01
C ASP A 6 6.79 4.19 -8.27
N PHE A 7 5.55 4.11 -8.76
CA PHE A 7 4.57 3.13 -8.32
C PHE A 7 4.72 1.86 -9.15
N TYR A 8 4.67 0.70 -8.50
CA TYR A 8 4.80 -0.58 -9.18
C TYR A 8 3.96 -1.67 -8.53
N TRP A 9 3.56 -2.64 -9.34
CA TRP A 9 2.91 -3.86 -8.88
C TRP A 9 3.94 -4.86 -8.35
N THR A 10 3.65 -5.47 -7.21
CA THR A 10 4.47 -6.51 -6.59
C THR A 10 3.60 -7.59 -5.95
N THR A 11 4.20 -8.73 -5.60
CA THR A 11 3.56 -9.75 -4.79
C THR A 11 3.46 -9.29 -3.33
N ARG A 12 2.56 -9.91 -2.55
CA ARG A 12 2.46 -9.70 -1.10
C ARG A 12 3.64 -10.30 -0.31
N SER A 13 4.47 -11.10 -0.95
CA SER A 13 5.61 -11.75 -0.31
C SER A 13 6.67 -12.08 -1.34
N ALA A 14 7.91 -11.67 -1.06
CA ALA A 14 9.06 -11.98 -1.90
C ALA A 14 9.34 -13.49 -1.97
N SER A 15 8.88 -14.27 -0.99
CA SER A 15 9.05 -15.73 -0.97
C SER A 15 8.19 -16.48 -1.99
N TRP A 16 7.19 -15.82 -2.58
CA TRP A 16 6.24 -16.44 -3.51
C TRP A 16 6.16 -15.63 -4.81
N PRO A 17 7.19 -15.66 -5.66
CA PRO A 17 7.27 -14.82 -6.85
C PRO A 17 6.28 -15.23 -7.96
N SER A 18 5.73 -16.44 -7.91
CA SER A 18 4.71 -16.93 -8.85
C SER A 18 3.28 -16.52 -8.47
N GLU A 19 3.09 -15.89 -7.29
CA GLU A 19 1.77 -15.39 -6.89
C GLU A 19 1.33 -14.19 -7.74
N PRO A 20 0.01 -13.97 -7.87
CA PRO A 20 -0.51 -12.79 -8.54
C PRO A 20 0.00 -11.50 -7.88
N LEU A 21 0.30 -10.51 -8.72
CA LEU A 21 0.71 -9.18 -8.28
C LEU A 21 -0.48 -8.45 -7.66
N THR A 22 -0.51 -8.44 -6.34
CA THR A 22 -1.67 -7.99 -5.55
C THR A 22 -1.39 -6.71 -4.78
N VAL A 23 -0.18 -6.17 -4.84
CA VAL A 23 0.21 -4.98 -4.08
C VAL A 23 0.69 -3.90 -5.04
N ILE A 24 0.22 -2.66 -4.84
CA ILE A 24 0.89 -1.49 -5.41
C ILE A 24 1.76 -0.88 -4.32
N ALA A 25 3.04 -0.72 -4.61
CA ALA A 25 4.01 -0.08 -3.75
C ALA A 25 4.65 1.14 -4.41
N CYS A 26 5.15 2.05 -3.58
CA CYS A 26 6.01 3.18 -3.97
C CYS A 26 7.15 3.23 -2.95
N ASP A 27 8.39 3.12 -3.42
CA ASP A 27 9.59 3.03 -2.56
C ASP A 27 9.46 2.01 -1.42
N GLY A 28 8.96 0.81 -1.74
CA GLY A 28 8.71 -0.25 -0.77
C GLY A 28 7.49 -0.05 0.16
N VAL A 29 6.86 1.12 0.16
CA VAL A 29 5.67 1.41 0.96
C VAL A 29 4.41 0.95 0.22
N TRP A 30 3.62 0.08 0.86
CA TRP A 30 2.40 -0.47 0.27
C TRP A 30 1.23 0.50 0.37
N VAL A 31 0.75 0.99 -0.76
CA VAL A 31 -0.37 1.95 -0.83
C VAL A 31 -1.70 1.29 -1.14
N VAL A 32 -1.69 0.19 -1.89
CA VAL A 32 -2.86 -0.65 -2.17
C VAL A 32 -2.48 -2.12 -1.95
N SER A 33 -3.39 -2.89 -1.37
CA SER A 33 -3.28 -4.35 -1.29
C SER A 33 -4.60 -4.99 -1.71
N MET A 34 -4.54 -5.90 -2.67
CA MET A 34 -5.65 -6.70 -3.14
C MET A 34 -5.63 -8.07 -2.46
N THR A 35 -6.81 -8.56 -2.09
CA THR A 35 -7.00 -9.90 -1.54
C THR A 35 -8.25 -10.51 -2.12
N GLN A 36 -8.18 -11.78 -2.52
CA GLN A 36 -9.36 -12.56 -2.84
C GLN A 36 -9.92 -13.15 -1.56
N ARG A 37 -11.22 -13.05 -1.36
CA ARG A 37 -11.88 -13.78 -0.28
C ARG A 37 -12.02 -15.25 -0.66
N VAL A 38 -11.94 -16.12 0.34
CA VAL A 38 -12.05 -17.59 0.15
C VAL A 38 -13.50 -18.05 0.08
N ASP A 39 -14.44 -17.27 0.63
CA ASP A 39 -15.85 -17.66 0.75
C ASP A 39 -16.64 -17.46 -0.55
N ASP A 40 -16.43 -16.36 -1.25
CA ASP A 40 -17.22 -15.97 -2.43
C ASP A 40 -16.37 -15.58 -3.65
N ASP A 41 -15.06 -15.88 -3.61
CA ASP A 41 -14.06 -15.51 -4.62
C ASP A 41 -13.98 -14.01 -4.94
N THR A 42 -14.63 -13.14 -4.13
CA THR A 42 -14.67 -11.70 -4.37
C THR A 42 -13.30 -11.10 -4.12
N TRP A 43 -12.88 -10.23 -5.04
CA TRP A 43 -11.68 -9.44 -4.88
C TRP A 43 -11.95 -8.18 -4.06
N ILE A 44 -11.09 -7.88 -3.12
CA ILE A 44 -11.13 -6.65 -2.32
C ILE A 44 -9.82 -5.89 -2.52
N ALA A 45 -9.92 -4.62 -2.91
CA ALA A 45 -8.80 -3.69 -2.89
C ALA A 45 -8.85 -2.87 -1.59
N SER A 46 -7.85 -3.05 -0.73
CA SER A 46 -7.60 -2.22 0.45
C SER A 46 -6.78 -1.01 0.04
N LEU A 47 -7.34 0.17 0.24
CA LEU A 47 -6.76 1.46 -0.13
C LEU A 47 -6.11 2.11 1.09
N ASP A 48 -5.17 3.03 0.85
CA ASP A 48 -4.41 3.70 1.91
C ASP A 48 -3.83 2.71 2.94
N ARG A 49 -3.29 1.61 2.41
CA ARG A 49 -2.82 0.49 3.24
C ARG A 49 -1.70 0.91 4.20
N HIS A 50 -0.88 1.88 3.78
CA HIS A 50 0.18 2.50 4.56
C HIS A 50 -0.34 3.36 5.72
N ARG A 51 -1.58 3.87 5.67
CA ARG A 51 -2.14 4.70 6.74
C ARG A 51 -2.85 3.87 7.80
N HIS A 52 -3.63 2.88 7.37
CA HIS A 52 -4.67 2.31 8.21
C HIS A 52 -4.41 0.89 8.71
N GLY A 53 -3.34 0.22 8.28
CA GLY A 53 -3.23 -1.18 8.66
C GLY A 53 -4.22 -2.09 7.88
N PRO A 54 -4.36 -3.35 8.29
CA PRO A 54 -5.51 -4.17 7.91
C PRO A 54 -6.81 -3.51 8.42
N GLY A 55 -7.86 -3.46 7.60
CA GLY A 55 -9.16 -2.88 8.02
C GLY A 55 -9.39 -1.43 7.62
N GLY A 56 -8.48 -0.80 6.88
CA GLY A 56 -8.68 0.51 6.26
C GLY A 56 -9.76 0.55 5.17
N PRO A 57 -9.94 1.71 4.52
CA PRO A 57 -10.88 1.88 3.41
C PRO A 57 -10.69 0.81 2.33
N SER A 58 -11.76 0.16 1.90
CA SER A 58 -11.69 -0.89 0.91
C SER A 58 -12.79 -0.79 -0.16
N ARG A 59 -12.57 -1.48 -1.27
CA ARG A 59 -13.50 -1.59 -2.40
C ARG A 59 -13.61 -3.04 -2.84
N ARG A 60 -14.85 -3.52 -2.98
CA ARG A 60 -15.15 -4.80 -3.62
C ARG A 60 -14.97 -4.66 -5.13
N CYS A 61 -14.40 -5.69 -5.73
CA CYS A 61 -14.09 -5.79 -7.14
C CYS A 61 -14.75 -7.06 -7.67
N SER A 62 -15.26 -7.00 -8.89
CA SER A 62 -15.90 -8.12 -9.58
C SER A 62 -14.89 -9.14 -10.14
N SER A 63 -13.65 -8.72 -10.40
CA SER A 63 -12.54 -9.60 -10.78
C SER A 63 -11.20 -9.01 -10.35
N TYR A 64 -10.14 -9.82 -10.46
CA TYR A 64 -8.77 -9.39 -10.25
C TYR A 64 -8.37 -8.25 -11.21
N GLU A 65 -8.67 -8.41 -12.51
CA GLU A 65 -8.34 -7.44 -13.56
C GLU A 65 -9.08 -6.12 -13.36
N GLN A 66 -10.37 -6.17 -13.02
CA GLN A 66 -11.13 -4.96 -12.71
C GLN A 66 -10.61 -4.29 -11.44
N GLY A 67 -10.25 -5.07 -10.42
CA GLY A 67 -9.63 -4.53 -9.21
C GLY A 67 -8.29 -3.86 -9.49
N ARG A 68 -7.45 -4.46 -10.35
CA ARG A 68 -6.19 -3.86 -10.78
C ARG A 68 -6.38 -2.55 -11.53
N ALA A 69 -7.26 -2.53 -12.53
CA ALA A 69 -7.55 -1.31 -13.29
C ALA A 69 -8.12 -0.19 -12.39
N GLY A 70 -8.99 -0.55 -11.45
CA GLY A 70 -9.54 0.37 -10.45
C GLY A 70 -8.48 0.91 -9.50
N ALA A 71 -7.56 0.04 -9.04
CA ALA A 71 -6.46 0.42 -8.17
C ALA A 71 -5.47 1.37 -8.87
N GLU A 72 -5.09 1.09 -10.12
CA GLU A 72 -4.24 1.96 -10.93
C GLU A 72 -4.89 3.34 -11.12
N MET A 73 -6.19 3.38 -11.45
CA MET A 73 -6.94 4.63 -11.57
C MET A 73 -7.01 5.41 -10.24
N TRP A 74 -7.18 4.70 -9.12
CA TRP A 74 -7.21 5.33 -7.81
C TRP A 74 -5.84 5.92 -7.44
N VAL A 75 -4.74 5.19 -7.70
CA VAL A 75 -3.37 5.69 -7.46
C VAL A 75 -3.11 6.92 -8.32
N ALA A 76 -3.40 6.87 -9.62
CA ALA A 76 -3.25 8.02 -10.51
C ALA A 76 -4.05 9.24 -10.03
N ARG A 77 -5.27 9.03 -9.50
CA ARG A 77 -6.10 10.12 -8.94
C ARG A 77 -5.52 10.74 -7.67
N HIS A 78 -4.81 9.97 -6.85
CA HIS A 78 -4.30 10.40 -5.55
C HIS A 78 -2.78 10.52 -5.51
N GLU A 79 -2.13 10.54 -6.66
CA GLU A 79 -0.66 10.44 -6.78
C GLU A 79 0.08 11.42 -5.88
N ALA A 80 -0.23 12.72 -5.95
CA ALA A 80 0.45 13.75 -5.18
C ALA A 80 0.39 13.47 -3.67
N ARG A 81 -0.80 13.14 -3.15
CA ARG A 81 -1.00 12.80 -1.73
C ARG A 81 -0.23 11.52 -1.35
N LEU A 82 -0.25 10.51 -2.20
CA LEU A 82 0.46 9.25 -1.93
C LEU A 82 1.97 9.46 -1.88
N ARG A 83 2.54 10.27 -2.77
CA ARG A 83 3.96 10.62 -2.74
C ARG A 83 4.32 11.36 -1.45
N GLU A 84 3.51 12.34 -1.04
CA GLU A 84 3.72 13.05 0.23
C GLU A 84 3.67 12.10 1.44
N ASP A 85 2.73 11.15 1.44
CA ASP A 85 2.63 10.16 2.50
C ASP A 85 3.85 9.24 2.57
N VAL A 86 4.29 8.74 1.42
CA VAL A 86 5.49 7.89 1.30
C VAL A 86 6.73 8.65 1.76
N ALA A 87 6.88 9.92 1.38
CA ALA A 87 7.99 10.76 1.84
C ALA A 87 8.00 10.92 3.37
N LYS A 88 6.84 11.12 4.01
CA LYS A 88 6.73 11.17 5.48
C LYS A 88 7.13 9.85 6.14
N ILE A 89 6.74 8.72 5.55
CA ILE A 89 7.10 7.39 6.03
C ILE A 89 8.61 7.17 5.91
N ASN A 90 9.19 7.51 4.78
CA ASN A 90 10.63 7.34 4.55
C ASN A 90 11.46 8.20 5.50
N ALA A 91 11.09 9.47 5.70
CA ALA A 91 11.76 10.35 6.66
C ALA A 91 11.71 9.78 8.09
N TYR A 92 10.56 9.23 8.50
CA TYR A 92 10.43 8.56 9.79
C TYR A 92 11.30 7.30 9.88
N GLN A 93 11.29 6.46 8.84
CA GLN A 93 12.10 5.24 8.80
C GLN A 93 13.60 5.54 8.82
N GLU A 94 14.05 6.58 8.12
CA GLU A 94 15.44 7.04 8.11
C GLU A 94 15.87 7.52 9.50
N ALA A 95 15.06 8.35 10.16
CA ALA A 95 15.33 8.81 11.52
C ALA A 95 15.45 7.64 12.53
N VAL A 96 14.54 6.66 12.44
CA VAL A 96 14.57 5.46 13.30
C VAL A 96 15.75 4.54 12.95
N ARG A 97 16.14 4.42 11.68
CA ARG A 97 17.29 3.63 11.25
C ARG A 97 18.60 4.23 11.73
N ALA A 98 18.73 5.56 11.68
CA ALA A 98 19.89 6.28 12.18
C ALA A 98 20.05 6.12 13.71
N ASN A 99 18.94 6.10 14.45
CA ASN A 99 18.95 5.83 15.89
C ASN A 99 17.67 5.10 16.30
N ARG A 100 17.79 3.81 16.63
CA ARG A 100 16.64 2.99 17.03
C ARG A 100 15.95 3.50 18.30
N LEU A 101 16.67 4.17 19.20
CA LEU A 101 16.11 4.80 20.40
C LEU A 101 15.29 6.07 20.07
N ALA A 102 15.54 6.72 18.92
CA ALA A 102 14.76 7.87 18.48
C ALA A 102 13.29 7.52 18.24
N LYS A 103 12.96 6.25 17.98
CA LYS A 103 11.57 5.76 17.86
C LYS A 103 10.71 6.12 19.08
N LEU A 104 11.30 6.25 20.27
CA LEU A 104 10.58 6.63 21.50
C LEU A 104 10.14 8.11 21.51
N HIS A 105 10.76 8.96 20.70
CA HIS A 105 10.57 10.40 20.70
C HIS A 105 10.14 10.97 19.36
N THR A 106 10.24 10.18 18.28
CA THR A 106 9.73 10.54 16.96
C THR A 106 8.35 9.89 16.78
N PRO A 107 7.25 10.67 16.71
CA PRO A 107 5.94 10.10 16.46
C PRO A 107 5.87 9.52 15.03
N PRO A 108 5.14 8.41 14.83
CA PRO A 108 4.91 7.89 13.49
C PRO A 108 4.07 8.89 12.67
N PRO A 109 4.25 8.92 11.34
CA PRO A 109 3.57 9.89 10.47
C PRO A 109 2.06 9.64 10.34
N PHE A 110 1.60 8.45 10.70
CA PHE A 110 0.19 8.06 10.73
C PHE A 110 -0.13 7.34 12.04
N SER A 111 -1.42 7.31 12.40
CA SER A 111 -1.92 6.59 13.59
C SER A 111 -1.89 5.08 13.37
N TRP A 112 -0.68 4.53 13.31
CA TRP A 112 -0.44 3.10 13.42
C TRP A 112 -0.58 2.76 14.91
N GLU A 113 -1.81 2.60 15.38
CA GLU A 113 -2.02 2.07 16.73
C GLU A 113 -1.31 0.71 16.83
N ALA A 114 -0.55 0.55 17.92
CA ALA A 114 0.26 -0.63 18.22
C ALA A 114 -0.57 -1.67 18.99
#